data_AF-D5JC35-F1
#
_entry.id   AF-D5JC35-F1
#
_cell.length_a   1.000
_cell.length_b   1.000
_cell.length_c   1.000
_cell.angle_alpha   90.00
_cell.angle_beta   90.00
_cell.angle_gamma   90.00
#
_symmetry.space_group_name_H-M   'P 1'
#
loop_
_entity.id
_entity.type
_entity.pdbx_description
1 polymer ?
#
loop_
_entity_poly.entity_id
_entity_poly.type
_entity_poly.pdbx_seq_one_letter_code
_entity_poly.pdbx_strand_id
1 'polypeptide(L)'
;EEETVMICMTPEDLETQGRTNSSAKDTTDPDFDPAARLKPTLGKSAPHEWTHCEIHPSMILGICASIIPFPDHNQSPRNTYQSAM
;
A
#
# COMPACT_ATOMS: atom_id res chain seq x y z
N GLU A 1 -16.53 -12.36 1.47
CA GLU A 1 -16.51 -11.22 2.43
C GLU A 1 -15.74 -10.05 1.86
N GLU A 2 -14.50 -10.27 1.39
CA GLU A 2 -13.64 -9.23 0.79
C GLU A 2 -14.25 -8.48 -0.41
N GLU A 3 -15.16 -9.10 -1.17
CA GLU A 3 -15.86 -8.47 -2.30
C GLU A 3 -16.81 -7.32 -1.90
N THR A 4 -17.14 -7.18 -0.61
CA THR A 4 -18.08 -6.17 -0.09
C THR A 4 -17.44 -5.08 0.75
N VAL A 5 -16.14 -5.20 1.05
CA VAL A 5 -15.40 -4.26 1.90
C VAL A 5 -14.41 -3.44 1.08
N MET A 6 -14.01 -2.29 1.61
CA MET A 6 -13.00 -1.43 1.01
C MET A 6 -11.83 -1.33 1.97
N ILE A 7 -10.65 -1.76 1.52
CA ILE A 7 -9.44 -1.88 2.35
C ILE A 7 -8.39 -0.87 1.89
N CYS A 8 -7.90 -0.02 2.80
CA CYS A 8 -6.73 0.81 2.54
C CYS A 8 -5.42 0.05 2.81
N MET A 9 -4.36 0.39 2.07
CA MET A 9 -3.07 -0.31 2.14
C MET A 9 -2.17 0.19 3.27
N THR A 10 -2.26 1.48 3.58
CA THR A 10 -1.48 2.14 4.63
C THR A 10 -2.35 3.07 5.46
N PRO A 11 -2.04 3.30 6.74
CA PRO A 11 -2.81 4.23 7.57
C PRO A 11 -2.77 5.66 7.03
N GLU A 12 -1.69 6.05 6.33
CA GLU A 12 -1.59 7.37 5.68
C GLU A 12 -2.66 7.58 4.59
N ASP A 13 -3.15 6.51 3.97
CA ASP A 13 -4.23 6.60 2.98
C ASP A 13 -5.56 7.03 3.64
N LEU A 14 -5.78 6.66 4.90
CA LEU A 14 -6.95 7.05 5.69
C LEU A 14 -6.89 8.52 6.11
N GLU A 15 -5.71 9.00 6.49
CA GLU A 15 -5.48 10.42 6.81
C GLU A 15 -5.71 11.31 5.59
N THR A 16 -5.27 10.85 4.42
CA THR A 16 -5.45 11.56 3.14
C THR A 16 -6.94 11.65 2.76
N GLN A 17 -7.74 10.63 3.06
CA GLN A 17 -9.19 10.65 2.86
C GLN A 17 -9.86 11.71 3.76
N GLY A 18 -9.47 11.79 5.04
CA GLY A 18 -9.95 12.83 5.96
C GLY A 18 -9.66 14.26 5.49
N ARG A 19 -8.50 14.47 4.86
CA ARG A 19 -8.10 15.76 4.28
C ARG A 19 -8.81 16.07 2.96
N THR A 20 -9.15 15.06 2.17
CA THR A 20 -9.89 15.23 0.89
C THR A 20 -11.32 15.70 1.14
N ASN A 21 -11.98 15.21 2.20
CA ASN A 21 -13.28 15.70 2.63
C ASN A 21 -13.25 17.14 3.18
N SER A 22 -12.06 17.60 3.57
CA SER A 22 -11.80 18.89 4.21
C SER A 22 -10.96 19.81 3.30
N SER A 23 -11.24 19.83 2.00
CA SER A 23 -10.79 20.85 1.02
C SER A 23 -9.46 21.57 1.33
N ALA A 24 -8.31 20.90 1.15
CA ALA A 24 -7.03 21.54 0.84
C ALA A 24 -6.01 20.48 0.41
N LYS A 25 -5.78 20.34 -0.90
CA LYS A 25 -4.61 19.61 -1.41
C LYS A 25 -3.45 20.60 -1.41
N ASP A 26 -2.74 20.69 -0.29
CA ASP A 26 -1.52 21.49 -0.20
C ASP A 26 -0.46 20.82 -1.09
N THR A 27 0.06 21.58 -2.06
CA THR A 27 0.93 21.06 -3.13
C THR A 27 2.39 20.91 -2.71
N THR A 28 2.71 21.26 -1.46
CA THR A 28 4.03 21.13 -0.88
C THR A 28 3.97 20.14 0.28
N ASP A 29 4.24 18.87 -0.02
CA ASP A 29 4.48 17.86 1.01
C ASP A 29 5.93 18.06 1.52
N PRO A 30 6.14 18.53 2.77
CA PRO A 30 7.47 18.76 3.30
C PRO A 30 8.29 17.46 3.45
N ASP A 31 7.64 16.29 3.40
CA ASP A 31 8.26 14.96 3.53
C ASP A 31 8.45 14.25 2.17
N PHE A 32 8.56 15.01 1.07
CA PHE A 32 8.80 14.42 -0.25
C PHE A 32 10.17 13.72 -0.35
N ASP A 33 10.16 12.39 -0.37
CA ASP A 33 11.32 11.54 -0.62
C ASP A 33 11.32 11.01 -2.08
N PRO A 34 12.27 11.42 -2.93
CA PRO A 34 12.39 10.93 -4.30
C PRO A 34 12.70 9.43 -4.42
N ALA A 35 13.29 8.82 -3.40
CA ALA A 35 13.65 7.40 -3.39
C ALA A 35 12.50 6.51 -2.90
N ALA A 36 11.44 7.09 -2.35
CA ALA A 36 10.31 6.35 -1.84
C ALA A 36 9.52 5.67 -2.96
N ARG A 37 8.87 4.55 -2.60
CA ARG A 37 7.93 3.87 -3.48
C ARG A 37 6.79 4.81 -3.84
N LEU A 38 6.53 4.99 -5.14
CA LEU A 38 5.42 5.80 -5.62
C LEU A 38 4.09 5.20 -5.16
N LYS A 39 3.36 5.95 -4.32
CA LYS A 39 1.99 5.61 -3.93
C LYS A 39 1.02 6.02 -5.05
N PRO A 40 -0.01 5.19 -5.36
CA PRO A 40 -0.98 5.53 -6.39
C PRO A 40 -1.81 6.75 -5.98
N THR A 41 -1.99 7.71 -6.90
CA THR A 41 -2.87 8.85 -6.68
C THR A 41 -4.32 8.45 -6.99
N LEU A 42 -5.13 8.26 -5.96
CA LEU A 42 -6.50 7.75 -6.11
C LEU A 42 -7.45 8.74 -6.81
N GLY A 43 -7.17 10.04 -6.81
CA GLY A 43 -7.87 11.04 -7.62
C GLY A 43 -9.40 10.96 -7.51
N LYS A 44 -10.09 10.95 -8.65
CA LYS A 44 -11.56 10.79 -8.73
C LYS A 44 -12.05 9.35 -8.50
N SER A 45 -11.14 8.37 -8.50
CA SER A 45 -11.43 6.96 -8.23
C SER A 45 -11.23 6.58 -6.76
N ALA A 46 -10.89 7.54 -5.90
CA ALA A 46 -10.79 7.30 -4.46
C ALA A 46 -12.17 6.91 -3.92
N PRO A 47 -12.26 5.83 -3.13
CA PRO A 47 -13.50 5.53 -2.42
C PRO A 47 -13.79 6.63 -1.40
N HIS A 48 -15.08 6.88 -1.16
CA HIS A 48 -15.53 7.88 -0.20
C HIS A 48 -15.28 7.46 1.26
N GLU A 49 -15.19 6.15 1.50
CA GLU A 49 -14.99 5.53 2.82
C GLU A 49 -14.21 4.22 2.71
N TRP A 50 -13.18 4.06 3.54
CA TRP A 50 -12.54 2.78 3.82
C TRP A 50 -13.19 2.14 5.04
N THR A 51 -13.48 0.83 4.98
CA THR A 51 -14.07 0.11 6.12
C THR A 51 -13.03 -0.62 6.95
N HIS A 52 -11.87 -0.93 6.36
CA HIS A 52 -10.77 -1.66 7.00
C HIS A 52 -9.42 -1.09 6.54
N CYS A 53 -8.38 -1.35 7.33
CA CYS A 53 -6.99 -1.09 6.98
C CYS A 53 -6.21 -2.40 7.04
N GLU A 54 -5.37 -2.64 6.05
CA GLU A 54 -4.41 -3.74 6.08
C GLU A 54 -3.47 -3.57 7.27
N ILE A 55 -3.15 -4.66 7.99
CA ILE A 55 -2.28 -4.58 9.17
C ILE A 55 -0.85 -4.23 8.73
N HIS A 56 -0.34 -4.94 7.73
CA HIS A 56 0.92 -4.65 7.08
C HIS A 56 1.02 -5.40 5.74
N PRO A 57 1.36 -4.75 4.62
CA PRO A 57 1.37 -5.40 3.29
C PRO A 57 2.23 -6.68 3.19
N SER A 58 3.30 -6.79 3.99
CA SER A 58 4.16 -7.98 4.01
C SER A 58 3.48 -9.25 4.55
N MET A 59 2.34 -9.13 5.23
CA MET A 59 1.59 -10.29 5.74
C MET A 59 0.95 -11.13 4.62
N ILE A 60 0.93 -10.63 3.38
CA ILE A 60 0.53 -11.40 2.20
C ILE A 60 1.53 -12.52 1.84
N LEU A 61 2.76 -12.45 2.36
CA LEU A 61 3.82 -13.40 2.04
C LEU A 61 3.64 -14.72 2.82
N GLY A 62 3.80 -15.85 2.13
CA GLY A 62 3.94 -17.15 2.78
C GLY A 62 5.25 -17.28 3.56
N ILE A 63 5.36 -18.32 4.41
CA ILE A 63 6.50 -18.53 5.31
C ILE A 63 7.85 -18.58 4.56
N CYS A 64 7.93 -19.28 3.42
CA CYS A 64 9.17 -19.34 2.64
C CYS A 64 9.48 -18.02 1.93
N ALA A 65 8.46 -17.27 1.51
CA ALA A 65 8.67 -15.99 0.85
C ALA A 65 9.04 -14.88 1.85
N SER A 66 8.59 -14.98 3.11
CA SER A 66 8.84 -13.95 4.14
C SER A 66 10.29 -13.92 4.65
N ILE A 67 11.08 -14.96 4.36
CA ILE A 67 12.51 -15.01 4.69
C ILE A 67 13.42 -14.50 3.55
N ILE A 68 12.86 -14.13 2.39
CA ILE A 68 13.61 -13.59 1.27
C ILE A 68 13.95 -12.12 1.57
N PRO A 69 15.23 -11.70 1.53
CA PRO A 69 15.59 -10.30 1.72
C PRO A 69 15.02 -9.42 0.60
N PHE A 70 14.37 -8.32 0.96
CA PHE A 70 13.77 -7.35 0.03
C PHE A 70 12.89 -8.00 -1.07
N PRO A 71 11.84 -8.74 -0.68
CA PRO A 71 11.07 -9.55 -1.62
C PRO A 71 10.32 -8.70 -2.66
N ASP A 72 10.02 -7.44 -2.36
CA ASP A 72 9.38 -6.46 -3.25
C ASP A 72 10.35 -5.81 -4.26
N HIS A 73 11.66 -6.07 -4.15
CA HIS A 73 12.70 -5.51 -5.02
C HIS A 73 13.26 -6.53 -6.03
N ASN A 74 12.70 -7.74 -6.05
CA ASN A 74 13.17 -8.82 -6.90
C ASN A 74 12.17 -9.08 -8.03
N GLN A 75 12.66 -9.59 -9.17
CA GLN A 75 11.75 -10.03 -10.22
C GLN A 75 10.92 -11.22 -9.72
N SER A 76 9.60 -11.20 -9.97
CA SER A 76 8.67 -12.19 -9.43
C SER A 76 9.09 -13.66 -9.64
N PRO A 77 9.69 -14.08 -10.78
CA PRO A 77 10.11 -15.48 -10.93
C PRO A 77 11.20 -15.89 -9.93
N ARG A 78 12.10 -14.98 -9.55
CA ARG A 78 13.19 -15.28 -8.60
C ARG A 78 12.66 -15.57 -7.21
N ASN A 79 11.63 -14.84 -6.78
CA ASN A 79 10.95 -15.10 -5.51
C ASN A 79 10.27 -16.48 -5.51
N THR A 80 9.64 -16.85 -6.62
CA THR A 80 9.02 -18.18 -6.78
C THR A 80 10.05 -19.29 -6.67
N TYR A 81 11.20 -19.15 -7.34
CA TYR A 81 12.27 -20.14 -7.27
C TYR A 81 12.82 -20.29 -5.85
N GLN A 82 13.13 -19.19 -5.16
CA GLN A 82 13.69 -19.24 -3.82
C GLN A 82 12.68 -19.75 -2.77
N SER A 83 11.39 -19.52 -2.98
CA SER A 83 10.36 -20.04 -2.07
C SER A 83 10.18 -21.55 -2.14
N ALA A 84 10.65 -22.20 -3.22
CA ALA A 84 10.48 -23.62 -3.49
C ALA A 84 11.77 -24.45 -3.31
N MET A 85 12.91 -23.81 -3.06
CA MET A 85 14.20 -24.46 -2.75
C MET A 85 14.33 -24.74 -1.26
#